data_AF-A0A7S0GIH7-F1
#
_entry.id   AF-A0A7S0GIH7-F1
#
_cell.length_a   1.000
_cell.length_b   1.000
_cell.length_c   1.000
_cell.angle_alpha   90.00
_cell.angle_beta   90.00
_cell.angle_gamma   90.00
#
_symmetry.space_group_name_H-M   'P 1'
#
loop_
_entity.id
_entity.type
_entity.pdbx_description
1 polymer ?
#
loop_
_entity_poly.entity_id
_entity_poly.type
_entity_poly.pdbx_seq_one_letter_code
_entity_poly.pdbx_strand_id
1 'polypeptide(L)'
;EMSTIPGRGHKRKANDGSDEDIGIEHTRALENLVEFCNAERSGWMTALKVVQRVSKLSNEYFKEEGRIEAVRRYGTTLAPRFWPEPPSVCVLINSSVRTKSESVFAVDVERFVSAVRDTKTQRLVQIQEAKAVSPPQIEKVREIGRSIGALQNIIVKAFALDKPVRRRIQISARRLPLYRSSFTVRLLEPGARLNSVPPSRLGYEQILDFYRLSDCGAFSFGRDFKGPQFFHDIRRNVAILTATRGPMSPTDEIVSSSQEEILFSEYAVSGIDAPGMNPSSILGPFTAIECVDGLGECYMRDHDAEFKLVSELCATELSVRAPGDTNNLYCGQITLWSKKPLCASCSKVVQHQLVIALPKANIKVLVDDLESGPSLNNHNE
;
A
#
# COMPACT_ATOMS: atom_id res chain seq x y z
N GLU A 1 -32.97 47.21 -18.98
CA GLU A 1 -31.99 47.38 -20.07
C GLU A 1 -31.43 46.03 -20.46
N MET A 2 -31.59 45.71 -21.74
CA MET A 2 -31.17 44.47 -22.38
C MET A 2 -29.65 44.47 -22.54
N SER A 3 -28.98 43.37 -22.23
CA SER A 3 -27.64 43.09 -22.76
C SER A 3 -27.50 41.62 -23.11
N THR A 4 -27.64 41.38 -24.41
CA THR A 4 -27.40 40.14 -25.14
C THR A 4 -25.90 39.84 -25.21
N ILE A 5 -25.50 38.65 -24.74
CA ILE A 5 -24.17 38.08 -25.00
C ILE A 5 -24.27 37.21 -26.28
N PRO A 6 -23.48 37.46 -27.34
CA PRO A 6 -23.51 36.63 -28.53
C PRO A 6 -22.71 35.34 -28.33
N GLY A 7 -23.37 34.21 -28.60
CA GLY A 7 -22.75 32.90 -28.67
C GLY A 7 -21.76 32.80 -29.84
N ARG A 8 -20.49 32.49 -29.53
CA ARG A 8 -19.53 32.01 -30.53
C ARG A 8 -19.78 30.52 -30.78
N GLY A 9 -20.58 30.23 -31.80
CA GLY A 9 -20.64 28.91 -32.41
C GLY A 9 -19.32 28.58 -33.09
N HIS A 10 -18.48 27.77 -32.43
CA HIS A 10 -17.41 27.07 -33.11
C HIS A 10 -18.04 25.98 -33.99
N LYS A 11 -18.26 26.30 -35.27
CA LYS A 11 -18.46 25.29 -36.31
C LYS A 11 -17.18 24.45 -36.38
N ARG A 12 -17.20 23.28 -35.72
CA ARG A 12 -16.26 22.20 -36.04
C ARG A 12 -16.46 21.87 -37.52
N LYS A 13 -15.46 22.17 -38.35
CA LYS A 13 -15.40 21.63 -39.72
C LYS A 13 -15.49 20.11 -39.59
N ALA A 14 -16.54 19.52 -40.16
CA ALA A 14 -16.63 18.09 -40.34
C ALA A 14 -15.44 17.69 -41.23
N ASN A 15 -14.51 16.96 -40.64
CA ASN A 15 -13.40 16.39 -41.37
C ASN A 15 -14.00 15.27 -42.21
N ASP A 16 -14.17 15.50 -43.51
CA ASP A 16 -14.71 14.53 -44.49
C ASP A 16 -13.63 13.49 -44.85
N GLY A 17 -12.95 12.98 -43.83
CA GLY A 17 -11.98 11.91 -43.99
C GLY A 17 -12.70 10.69 -44.51
N SER A 18 -12.19 10.11 -45.59
CA SER A 18 -12.81 8.96 -46.22
C SER A 18 -12.92 7.80 -45.21
N ASP A 19 -13.90 6.92 -45.37
CA ASP A 19 -14.09 5.77 -44.48
C ASP A 19 -12.83 4.89 -44.37
N GLU A 20 -11.99 4.94 -45.39
CA GLU A 20 -10.69 4.28 -45.48
C GLU A 20 -9.64 4.93 -44.56
N ASP A 21 -9.62 6.27 -44.46
CA ASP A 21 -8.66 7.02 -43.64
C ASP A 21 -8.83 6.76 -42.14
N ILE A 22 -10.07 6.65 -41.66
CA ILE A 22 -10.36 6.38 -40.25
C ILE A 22 -9.92 4.95 -39.87
N GLY A 23 -10.08 3.99 -40.79
CA GLY A 23 -9.58 2.63 -40.59
C GLY A 23 -8.06 2.57 -40.51
N ILE A 24 -7.37 3.34 -41.36
CA ILE A 24 -5.90 3.43 -41.40
C ILE A 24 -5.36 4.06 -40.11
N GLU A 25 -5.98 5.13 -39.61
CA GLU A 25 -5.55 5.80 -38.38
C GLU A 25 -5.63 4.86 -37.16
N HIS A 26 -6.77 4.19 -36.97
CA HIS A 26 -6.93 3.23 -35.86
C HIS A 26 -6.01 2.02 -35.99
N THR A 27 -5.71 1.60 -37.22
CA THR A 27 -4.75 0.51 -37.47
C THR A 27 -3.33 0.93 -37.07
N ARG A 28 -2.88 2.12 -37.47
CA ARG A 28 -1.57 2.65 -37.09
C ARG A 28 -1.45 2.87 -35.58
N ALA A 29 -2.47 3.40 -34.93
CA ALA A 29 -2.48 3.55 -33.48
C ALA A 29 -2.43 2.19 -32.75
N LEU A 30 -3.10 1.15 -33.29
CA LEU A 30 -2.98 -0.20 -32.77
C LEU A 30 -1.56 -0.77 -32.94
N GLU A 31 -0.89 -0.49 -34.06
CA GLU A 31 0.49 -0.93 -34.31
C GLU A 31 1.47 -0.41 -33.25
N ASN A 32 1.33 0.86 -32.83
CA ASN A 32 2.14 1.42 -31.75
C ASN A 32 1.95 0.65 -30.42
N LEU A 33 0.70 0.28 -30.09
CA LEU A 33 0.42 -0.54 -28.90
C LEU A 33 0.98 -1.96 -29.04
N VAL A 34 0.94 -2.53 -30.24
CA VAL A 34 1.52 -3.84 -30.55
C VAL A 34 3.04 -3.82 -30.40
N GLU A 35 3.72 -2.77 -30.87
CA GLU A 35 5.16 -2.61 -30.75
C GLU A 35 5.60 -2.57 -29.29
N PHE A 36 4.95 -1.72 -28.48
CA PHE A 36 5.18 -1.68 -27.04
C PHE A 36 4.93 -3.04 -26.39
N CYS A 37 3.79 -3.68 -26.72
CA CYS A 37 3.46 -5.01 -26.20
C CYS A 37 4.53 -6.04 -26.55
N ASN A 38 5.08 -6.02 -27.76
CA ASN A 38 6.10 -6.97 -28.20
C ASN A 38 7.42 -6.78 -27.43
N ALA A 39 7.82 -5.54 -27.15
CA ALA A 39 8.99 -5.23 -26.34
C ALA A 39 8.86 -5.80 -24.91
N GLU A 40 7.68 -5.68 -24.29
CA GLU A 40 7.44 -6.11 -22.91
C GLU A 40 6.99 -7.59 -22.78
N ARG A 41 6.62 -8.23 -23.89
CA ARG A 41 5.91 -9.53 -23.90
C ARG A 41 6.68 -10.62 -23.18
N SER A 42 8.00 -10.68 -23.38
CA SER A 42 8.87 -11.69 -22.79
C SER A 42 8.85 -11.61 -21.26
N GLY A 43 8.95 -10.39 -20.70
CA GLY A 43 8.86 -10.12 -19.26
C GLY A 43 7.52 -10.53 -18.68
N TRP A 44 6.41 -10.13 -19.33
CA TRP A 44 5.06 -10.50 -18.88
C TRP A 44 4.82 -12.01 -18.90
N MET A 45 5.31 -12.70 -19.93
CA MET A 45 5.19 -14.16 -20.03
C MET A 45 6.05 -14.88 -18.99
N THR A 46 7.26 -14.38 -18.69
CA THR A 46 8.10 -14.92 -17.62
C THR A 46 7.42 -14.78 -16.26
N ALA A 47 6.90 -13.59 -15.94
CA ALA A 47 6.16 -13.36 -14.70
C ALA A 47 4.91 -14.25 -14.61
N LEU A 48 4.17 -14.43 -15.70
CA LEU A 48 3.02 -15.33 -15.75
C LEU A 48 3.42 -16.79 -15.51
N LYS A 49 4.51 -17.28 -16.11
CA LYS A 49 5.01 -18.65 -15.91
C LYS A 49 5.41 -18.89 -14.45
N VAL A 50 6.06 -17.92 -13.80
CA VAL A 50 6.40 -17.99 -12.37
C VAL A 50 5.13 -18.13 -11.54
N VAL A 51 4.14 -17.26 -11.73
CA VAL A 51 2.85 -17.32 -11.01
C VAL A 51 2.11 -18.63 -11.28
N GLN A 52 2.13 -19.15 -12.51
CA GLN A 52 1.52 -20.44 -12.85
C GLN A 52 2.21 -21.63 -12.17
N ARG A 53 3.52 -21.57 -11.95
CA ARG A 53 4.25 -22.60 -11.21
C ARG A 53 3.90 -22.54 -9.73
N VAL A 54 4.00 -21.35 -9.14
CA VAL A 54 3.72 -21.12 -7.73
C VAL A 54 2.27 -21.44 -7.37
N SER A 55 1.30 -21.11 -8.23
CA SER A 55 -0.12 -21.35 -7.95
C SER A 55 -0.50 -22.84 -7.87
N LYS A 56 0.34 -23.73 -8.41
CA LYS A 56 0.18 -25.19 -8.33
C LYS A 56 0.71 -25.79 -7.03
N LEU A 57 1.46 -25.04 -6.23
CA LEU A 57 1.96 -25.50 -4.94
C LEU A 57 0.80 -25.69 -3.95
N SER A 58 0.90 -26.69 -3.08
CA SER A 58 -0.12 -26.99 -2.07
C SER A 58 -0.11 -25.98 -0.93
N ASN A 59 -1.18 -25.92 -0.15
CA ASN A 59 -1.22 -25.07 1.04
C ASN A 59 -0.25 -25.57 2.11
N GLU A 60 -0.03 -26.89 2.19
CA GLU A 60 0.93 -27.54 3.09
C GLU A 60 2.35 -27.10 2.76
N TYR A 61 2.69 -26.98 1.46
CA TYR A 61 3.98 -26.47 1.03
C TYR A 61 4.18 -25.02 1.48
N PHE A 62 3.19 -24.14 1.27
CA PHE A 62 3.29 -22.75 1.74
C PHE A 62 3.42 -22.65 3.26
N LYS A 63 2.70 -23.51 4.00
CA LYS A 63 2.81 -23.57 5.46
C LYS A 63 4.22 -23.95 5.90
N GLU A 64 4.82 -24.93 5.24
CA GLU A 64 6.18 -25.37 5.56
C GLU A 64 7.22 -24.31 5.20
N GLU A 65 7.09 -23.70 4.02
CA GLU A 65 7.95 -22.59 3.59
C GLU A 65 7.88 -21.41 4.58
N GLY A 66 6.69 -21.09 5.11
CA GLY A 66 6.52 -20.10 6.17
C GLY A 66 7.19 -20.47 7.50
N ARG A 67 7.18 -21.76 7.90
CA ARG A 67 7.90 -22.22 9.10
C ARG A 67 9.41 -22.13 8.92
N ILE A 68 9.93 -22.56 7.77
CA ILE A 68 11.35 -22.45 7.43
C ILE A 68 11.79 -20.98 7.49
N GLU A 69 10.99 -20.08 6.91
CA GLU A 69 11.26 -18.65 6.95
C GLU A 69 11.21 -18.09 8.38
N ALA A 70 10.31 -18.58 9.24
CA ALA A 70 10.26 -18.19 10.65
C ALA A 70 11.52 -18.59 11.40
N VAL A 71 12.00 -19.82 11.20
CA VAL A 71 13.26 -20.31 11.78
C VAL A 71 14.45 -19.49 11.25
N ARG A 72 14.48 -19.20 9.96
CA ARG A 72 15.54 -18.39 9.34
C ARG A 72 15.61 -16.98 9.91
N ARG A 73 14.45 -16.34 10.15
CA ARG A 73 14.38 -14.94 10.65
C ARG A 73 14.56 -14.82 12.16
N TYR A 74 13.99 -15.75 12.92
CA TYR A 74 13.81 -15.61 14.37
C TYR A 74 14.54 -16.67 15.19
N GLY A 75 15.14 -17.66 14.54
CA GLY A 75 15.72 -18.83 15.20
C GLY A 75 14.65 -19.82 15.68
N THR A 76 15.07 -21.05 15.94
CA THR A 76 14.18 -22.17 16.27
C THR A 76 13.32 -21.93 17.51
N THR A 77 13.87 -21.25 18.53
CA THR A 77 13.19 -20.99 19.80
C THR A 77 12.00 -20.05 19.66
N LEU A 78 12.15 -18.99 18.86
CA LEU A 78 11.13 -17.96 18.72
C LEU A 78 10.20 -18.20 17.53
N ALA A 79 10.63 -18.98 16.52
CA ALA A 79 9.88 -19.26 15.31
C ALA A 79 8.40 -19.63 15.51
N PRO A 80 7.99 -20.45 16.51
CA PRO A 80 6.58 -20.77 16.72
C PRO A 80 5.68 -19.56 17.03
N ARG A 81 6.25 -18.44 17.50
CA ARG A 81 5.54 -17.18 17.80
C ARG A 81 5.30 -16.32 16.57
N PHE A 82 5.93 -16.62 15.43
CA PHE A 82 5.88 -15.77 14.24
C PHE A 82 5.34 -16.56 13.05
N TRP A 83 4.72 -15.86 12.11
CA TRP A 83 4.27 -16.43 10.87
C TRP A 83 4.64 -15.52 9.70
N PRO A 84 5.91 -15.49 9.26
CA PRO A 84 6.31 -14.72 8.07
C PRO A 84 5.54 -15.17 6.83
N GLU A 85 5.34 -14.25 5.89
CA GLU A 85 4.68 -14.57 4.63
C GLU A 85 5.62 -15.47 3.83
N PRO A 86 5.16 -16.66 3.38
CA PRO A 86 6.02 -17.57 2.66
C PRO A 86 6.58 -16.91 1.38
N PRO A 87 7.87 -17.05 1.05
CA PRO A 87 8.48 -16.51 -0.17
C PRO A 87 7.65 -16.73 -1.43
N SER A 88 7.09 -17.92 -1.63
CA SER A 88 6.23 -18.22 -2.78
C SER A 88 4.93 -17.41 -2.75
N VAL A 89 4.36 -17.18 -1.57
CA VAL A 89 3.17 -16.33 -1.42
C VAL A 89 3.51 -14.85 -1.66
N CYS A 90 4.68 -14.38 -1.22
CA CYS A 90 5.18 -13.04 -1.57
C CYS A 90 5.25 -12.80 -3.08
N VAL A 91 5.68 -13.81 -3.85
CA VAL A 91 5.66 -13.75 -5.33
C VAL A 91 4.24 -13.56 -5.86
N LEU A 92 3.25 -14.27 -5.30
CA LEU A 92 1.85 -14.12 -5.70
C LEU A 92 1.32 -12.72 -5.35
N ILE A 93 1.62 -12.20 -4.15
CA ILE A 93 1.22 -10.86 -3.71
C ILE A 93 1.79 -9.80 -4.66
N ASN A 94 3.10 -9.82 -4.91
CA ASN A 94 3.75 -8.85 -5.79
C ASN A 94 3.25 -8.95 -7.24
N SER A 95 2.83 -10.14 -7.67
CA SER A 95 2.28 -10.38 -9.00
C SER A 95 0.76 -10.10 -9.13
N SER A 96 0.09 -9.80 -8.03
CA SER A 96 -1.36 -9.55 -7.98
C SER A 96 -1.76 -8.14 -8.40
N VAL A 97 -0.79 -7.24 -8.54
CA VAL A 97 -0.99 -5.87 -8.99
C VAL A 97 -0.26 -5.62 -10.30
N ARG A 98 -0.60 -4.53 -10.99
CA ARG A 98 0.15 -4.08 -12.17
C ARG A 98 1.41 -3.35 -11.73
N THR A 99 2.49 -3.49 -12.48
CA THR A 99 3.63 -2.58 -12.39
C THR A 99 3.24 -1.17 -12.87
N LYS A 100 4.09 -0.17 -12.64
CA LYS A 100 3.87 1.18 -13.16
C LYS A 100 3.75 1.18 -14.70
N SER A 101 4.64 0.49 -15.40
CA SER A 101 4.60 0.38 -16.87
C SER A 101 3.33 -0.33 -17.36
N GLU A 102 2.95 -1.44 -16.72
CA GLU A 102 1.73 -2.18 -17.04
C GLU A 102 0.46 -1.36 -16.78
N SER A 103 0.48 -0.45 -15.79
CA SER A 103 -0.64 0.43 -15.48
C SER A 103 -0.79 1.53 -16.51
N VAL A 104 0.32 2.17 -16.90
CA VAL A 104 0.34 3.16 -17.99
C VAL A 104 -0.16 2.52 -19.29
N PHE A 105 0.35 1.35 -19.65
CA PHE A 105 -0.07 0.64 -20.85
C PHE A 105 -1.56 0.28 -20.82
N ALA A 106 -2.10 -0.14 -19.67
CA ALA A 106 -3.52 -0.43 -19.53
C ALA A 106 -4.40 0.81 -19.79
N VAL A 107 -3.98 1.97 -19.27
CA VAL A 107 -4.66 3.25 -19.51
C VAL A 107 -4.61 3.64 -21.00
N ASP A 108 -3.48 3.42 -21.67
CA ASP A 108 -3.35 3.71 -23.10
C ASP A 108 -4.24 2.79 -23.96
N VAL A 109 -4.32 1.50 -23.62
CA VAL A 109 -5.26 0.55 -24.26
C VAL A 109 -6.71 0.99 -24.04
N GLU A 110 -7.08 1.39 -22.82
CA GLU A 110 -8.42 1.87 -22.52
C GLU A 110 -8.78 3.14 -23.28
N ARG A 111 -7.87 4.12 -23.35
CA ARG A 111 -8.03 5.35 -24.12
C ARG A 111 -8.22 5.06 -25.61
N PHE A 112 -7.37 4.20 -26.17
CA PHE A 112 -7.46 3.77 -27.56
C PHE A 112 -8.81 3.09 -27.85
N VAL A 113 -9.19 2.11 -27.04
CA VAL A 113 -10.48 1.41 -27.19
C VAL A 113 -11.66 2.36 -27.08
N SER A 114 -11.60 3.36 -26.19
CA SER A 114 -12.65 4.38 -26.08
C SER A 114 -12.81 5.15 -27.40
N ALA A 115 -11.71 5.62 -27.99
CA ALA A 115 -11.74 6.32 -29.27
C ALA A 115 -12.33 5.45 -30.41
N VAL A 116 -11.92 4.18 -30.49
CA VAL A 116 -12.46 3.24 -31.49
C VAL A 116 -13.96 2.97 -31.27
N ARG A 117 -14.41 2.91 -30.00
CA ARG A 117 -15.83 2.77 -29.66
C ARG A 117 -16.65 4.01 -30.03
N ASP A 118 -16.10 5.20 -29.86
CA ASP A 118 -16.76 6.45 -30.26
C ASP A 118 -16.96 6.48 -31.79
N THR A 119 -15.92 6.13 -32.56
CA THR A 119 -16.03 5.97 -34.01
C THR A 119 -17.07 4.91 -34.38
N LYS A 120 -17.04 3.74 -33.73
CA LYS A 120 -18.02 2.68 -33.96
C LYS A 120 -19.45 3.16 -33.69
N THR A 121 -19.65 3.97 -32.64
CA THR A 121 -20.96 4.54 -32.29
C THR A 121 -21.45 5.51 -33.35
N GLN A 122 -20.57 6.39 -33.86
CA GLN A 122 -20.89 7.27 -34.99
C GLN A 122 -21.29 6.46 -36.24
N ARG A 123 -20.58 5.38 -36.55
CA ARG A 123 -20.93 4.48 -37.67
C ARG A 123 -22.29 3.79 -37.48
N LEU A 124 -22.63 3.42 -36.25
CA LEU A 124 -23.96 2.86 -35.96
C LEU A 124 -25.08 3.88 -36.22
N VAL A 125 -24.85 5.16 -35.90
CA VAL A 125 -25.80 6.25 -36.23
C VAL A 125 -25.98 6.36 -37.75
N GLN A 126 -24.88 6.38 -38.51
CA GLN A 126 -24.91 6.45 -39.98
C GLN A 126 -25.65 5.26 -40.61
N ILE A 127 -25.56 4.05 -40.03
CA ILE A 127 -26.37 2.90 -40.47
C ILE A 127 -27.86 3.19 -40.32
N GLN A 128 -28.28 3.78 -39.19
CA GLN A 128 -29.70 4.09 -38.97
C GLN A 128 -30.18 5.16 -39.94
N GLU A 129 -29.37 6.19 -40.21
CA GLU A 129 -29.66 7.22 -41.20
C GLU A 129 -29.82 6.63 -42.61
N ALA A 130 -28.88 5.78 -43.05
CA ALA A 130 -28.93 5.14 -44.37
C ALA A 130 -30.13 4.20 -44.55
N LYS A 131 -30.61 3.58 -43.45
CA LYS A 131 -31.84 2.76 -43.43
C LYS A 131 -33.12 3.59 -43.49
N ALA A 132 -33.10 4.83 -43.00
CA ALA A 132 -34.27 5.70 -42.90
C ALA A 132 -34.59 6.44 -44.20
N VAL A 133 -33.65 6.53 -45.15
CA VAL A 133 -33.87 7.11 -46.50
C VAL A 133 -34.86 6.23 -47.30
N SER A 134 -35.68 6.84 -48.16
CA SER A 134 -36.60 6.14 -49.07
C SER A 134 -36.26 6.41 -50.54
N PRO A 135 -35.81 5.42 -51.32
CA PRO A 135 -35.55 4.04 -50.91
C PRO A 135 -34.29 3.92 -50.01
N PRO A 136 -34.22 2.90 -49.12
CA PRO A 136 -33.04 2.68 -48.27
C PRO A 136 -31.76 2.46 -49.07
N GLN A 137 -30.64 3.00 -48.58
CA GLN A 137 -29.33 2.87 -49.24
C GLN A 137 -28.64 1.56 -48.81
N ILE A 138 -29.05 0.44 -49.39
CA ILE A 138 -28.64 -0.92 -48.97
C ILE A 138 -27.12 -1.12 -49.08
N GLU A 139 -26.50 -0.65 -50.17
CA GLU A 139 -25.06 -0.77 -50.41
C GLU A 139 -24.26 -0.05 -49.31
N LYS A 140 -24.69 1.16 -48.95
CA LYS A 140 -24.09 1.96 -47.88
C LYS A 140 -24.24 1.31 -46.51
N VAL A 141 -25.40 0.71 -46.22
CA VAL A 141 -25.60 -0.06 -44.97
C VAL A 141 -24.63 -1.24 -44.88
N ARG A 142 -24.41 -1.96 -45.99
CA ARG A 142 -23.47 -3.09 -46.03
C ARG A 142 -22.03 -2.63 -45.86
N GLU A 143 -21.64 -1.52 -46.48
CA GLU A 143 -20.32 -0.91 -46.37
C GLU A 143 -20.00 -0.50 -44.93
N ILE A 144 -20.87 0.30 -44.32
CA ILE A 144 -20.69 0.74 -42.93
C ILE A 144 -20.72 -0.47 -41.97
N GLY A 145 -21.55 -1.48 -42.25
CA GLY A 145 -21.58 -2.73 -41.50
C GLY A 145 -20.23 -3.47 -41.49
N ARG A 146 -19.52 -3.53 -42.63
CA ARG A 146 -18.16 -4.09 -42.71
C ARG A 146 -17.17 -3.26 -41.88
N SER A 147 -17.25 -1.93 -41.96
CA SER A 147 -16.41 -1.02 -41.17
C SER A 147 -16.58 -1.23 -39.66
N ILE A 148 -17.82 -1.38 -39.18
CA ILE A 148 -18.11 -1.71 -37.78
C ILE A 148 -17.49 -3.05 -37.36
N GLY A 149 -17.54 -4.07 -38.23
CA GLY A 149 -16.88 -5.35 -38.01
C GLY A 149 -15.36 -5.21 -37.86
N ALA A 150 -14.73 -4.39 -38.72
CA ALA A 150 -13.31 -4.10 -38.63
C ALA A 150 -12.95 -3.37 -37.32
N LEU A 151 -13.70 -2.34 -36.91
CA LEU A 151 -13.51 -1.65 -35.64
C LEU A 151 -13.69 -2.58 -34.43
N GLN A 152 -14.66 -3.50 -34.48
CA GLN A 152 -14.83 -4.51 -33.44
C GLN A 152 -13.60 -5.43 -33.34
N ASN A 153 -13.03 -5.85 -34.48
CA ASN A 153 -11.82 -6.67 -34.50
C ASN A 153 -10.62 -5.91 -33.92
N ILE A 154 -10.49 -4.61 -34.20
CA ILE A 154 -9.45 -3.74 -33.62
C ILE A 154 -9.58 -3.70 -32.09
N ILE A 155 -10.79 -3.49 -31.56
CA ILE A 155 -11.03 -3.49 -30.10
C ILE A 155 -10.64 -4.83 -29.46
N VAL A 156 -11.03 -5.94 -30.09
CA VAL A 156 -10.70 -7.30 -29.60
C VAL A 156 -9.18 -7.52 -29.59
N LYS A 157 -8.48 -7.11 -30.65
CA LYS A 157 -7.01 -7.19 -30.73
C LYS A 157 -6.34 -6.35 -29.65
N ALA A 158 -6.78 -5.10 -29.44
CA ALA A 158 -6.21 -4.21 -28.43
C ALA A 158 -6.32 -4.81 -27.01
N PHE A 159 -7.50 -5.31 -26.62
CA PHE A 159 -7.65 -5.98 -25.33
C PHE A 159 -6.85 -7.27 -25.22
N ALA A 160 -6.51 -7.94 -26.32
CA ALA A 160 -5.72 -9.16 -26.28
C ALA A 160 -4.23 -8.90 -25.97
N LEU A 161 -3.74 -7.66 -26.12
CA LEU A 161 -2.32 -7.31 -25.95
C LEU A 161 -1.84 -7.56 -24.51
N ASP A 162 -2.58 -7.11 -23.50
CA ASP A 162 -2.20 -7.26 -22.08
C ASP A 162 -2.68 -8.56 -21.44
N LYS A 163 -3.19 -9.52 -22.23
CA LYS A 163 -3.74 -10.79 -21.75
C LYS A 163 -2.83 -11.53 -20.76
N PRO A 164 -1.50 -11.61 -20.95
CA PRO A 164 -0.62 -12.26 -19.98
C PRO A 164 -0.64 -11.59 -18.60
N VAL A 165 -0.64 -10.25 -18.56
CA VAL A 165 -0.68 -9.47 -17.31
C VAL A 165 -1.99 -9.69 -16.58
N ARG A 166 -3.14 -9.57 -17.27
CA ARG A 166 -4.45 -9.84 -16.68
C ARG A 166 -4.56 -11.27 -16.16
N ARG A 167 -4.01 -12.24 -16.89
CA ARG A 167 -4.01 -13.65 -16.46
C ARG A 167 -3.14 -13.86 -15.22
N ARG A 168 -1.96 -13.23 -15.15
CA ARG A 168 -1.07 -13.27 -13.97
C ARG A 168 -1.82 -12.79 -12.73
N ILE A 169 -2.38 -11.58 -12.82
CA ILE A 169 -3.15 -10.95 -11.74
C ILE A 169 -4.32 -11.83 -11.31
N GLN A 170 -5.09 -12.36 -12.27
CA GLN A 170 -6.23 -13.23 -11.98
C GLN A 170 -5.83 -14.52 -11.25
N ILE A 171 -4.72 -15.16 -11.63
CA ILE A 171 -4.23 -16.37 -10.95
C ILE A 171 -3.83 -16.03 -9.51
N SER A 172 -3.04 -14.97 -9.32
CA SER A 172 -2.63 -14.53 -7.97
C SER A 172 -3.83 -14.19 -7.09
N ALA A 173 -4.76 -13.36 -7.59
CA ALA A 173 -5.94 -12.92 -6.88
C ALA A 173 -6.89 -14.08 -6.48
N ARG A 174 -6.87 -15.19 -7.24
CA ARG A 174 -7.62 -16.41 -6.87
C ARG A 174 -6.87 -17.30 -5.89
N ARG A 175 -5.55 -17.43 -6.03
CA ARG A 175 -4.75 -18.34 -5.19
C ARG A 175 -4.55 -17.80 -3.77
N LEU A 176 -4.36 -16.50 -3.61
CA LEU A 176 -4.11 -15.85 -2.32
C LEU A 176 -5.24 -16.10 -1.30
N PRO A 177 -6.53 -15.88 -1.62
CA PRO A 177 -7.63 -16.21 -0.71
C PRO A 177 -7.70 -17.70 -0.33
N LEU A 178 -7.37 -18.61 -1.25
CA LEU A 178 -7.37 -20.07 -0.98
C LEU A 178 -6.27 -20.48 -0.01
N TYR A 179 -5.11 -19.84 -0.08
CA TYR A 179 -4.04 -20.04 0.90
C TYR A 179 -4.46 -19.47 2.26
N ARG A 180 -4.95 -18.23 2.27
CA ARG A 180 -5.36 -17.52 3.49
C ARG A 180 -6.49 -18.22 4.25
N SER A 181 -7.51 -18.70 3.54
CA SER A 181 -8.62 -19.47 4.13
C SER A 181 -8.23 -20.86 4.63
N SER A 182 -7.02 -21.36 4.31
CA SER A 182 -6.52 -22.64 4.81
C SER A 182 -5.96 -22.59 6.23
N PHE A 183 -5.93 -21.40 6.83
CA PHE A 183 -5.46 -21.19 8.20
C PHE A 183 -6.62 -21.12 9.17
N THR A 184 -6.40 -21.76 10.31
CA THR A 184 -7.14 -21.47 11.53
C THR A 184 -6.55 -20.23 12.18
N VAL A 185 -7.40 -19.44 12.82
CA VAL A 185 -6.97 -18.30 13.63
C VAL A 185 -6.03 -18.80 14.72
N ARG A 186 -4.89 -18.12 14.89
CA ARG A 186 -3.97 -18.31 15.99
C ARG A 186 -4.45 -17.51 17.19
N LEU A 187 -4.76 -18.20 18.27
CA LEU A 187 -5.06 -17.57 19.55
C LEU A 187 -3.75 -17.10 20.17
N LEU A 188 -3.63 -15.78 20.37
CA LEU A 188 -2.58 -15.19 21.18
C LEU A 188 -3.11 -15.06 22.61
N GLU A 189 -2.28 -15.35 23.60
CA GLU A 189 -2.65 -15.18 25.01
C GLU A 189 -3.07 -13.71 25.28
N PRO A 190 -4.03 -13.47 26.19
CA PRO A 190 -4.36 -12.11 26.62
C PRO A 190 -3.10 -11.39 27.12
N GLY A 191 -2.78 -10.23 26.52
CA GLY A 191 -1.58 -9.47 26.86
C GLY A 191 -0.28 -9.95 26.20
N ALA A 192 -0.32 -10.96 25.32
CA ALA A 192 0.83 -11.37 24.54
C ALA A 192 1.32 -10.21 23.65
N ARG A 193 2.51 -9.68 23.97
CA ARG A 193 3.18 -8.64 23.19
C ARG A 193 4.62 -9.03 22.87
N LEU A 194 5.16 -8.40 21.84
CA LEU A 194 6.58 -8.39 21.59
C LEU A 194 7.24 -7.38 22.53
N ASN A 195 8.36 -7.77 23.13
CA ASN A 195 9.20 -6.88 23.92
C ASN A 195 10.47 -6.58 23.10
N SER A 196 11.08 -5.41 23.32
CA SER A 196 12.39 -5.07 22.75
C SER A 196 12.43 -5.10 21.21
N VAL A 197 11.37 -4.60 20.58
CA VAL A 197 11.29 -4.51 19.11
C VAL A 197 12.19 -3.36 18.63
N PRO A 198 13.12 -3.58 17.69
CA PRO A 198 14.02 -2.52 17.24
C PRO A 198 13.25 -1.44 16.46
N PRO A 199 13.53 -0.13 16.65
CA PRO A 199 12.85 0.97 15.98
C PRO A 199 13.29 1.08 14.52
N SER A 200 12.79 0.15 13.69
CA SER A 200 13.27 -0.10 12.34
C SER A 200 12.22 -0.81 11.50
N ARG A 201 12.46 -0.86 10.18
CA ARG A 201 11.67 -1.67 9.26
C ARG A 201 11.63 -3.15 9.65
N LEU A 202 12.75 -3.69 10.13
CA LEU A 202 12.82 -5.07 10.60
C LEU A 202 11.86 -5.28 11.77
N GLY A 203 11.91 -4.41 12.79
CA GLY A 203 11.03 -4.48 13.96
C GLY A 203 9.56 -4.39 13.59
N TYR A 204 9.22 -3.54 12.62
CA TYR A 204 7.88 -3.51 12.04
C TYR A 204 7.50 -4.88 11.48
N GLU A 205 8.33 -5.49 10.63
CA GLU A 205 8.07 -6.84 10.11
C GLU A 205 7.92 -7.90 11.22
N GLN A 206 8.66 -7.80 12.33
CA GLN A 206 8.45 -8.68 13.49
C GLN A 206 7.04 -8.56 14.07
N ILE A 207 6.54 -7.33 14.25
CA ILE A 207 5.18 -7.08 14.75
C ILE A 207 4.15 -7.69 13.80
N LEU A 208 4.35 -7.52 12.50
CA LEU A 208 3.44 -8.06 11.49
C LEU A 208 3.39 -9.58 11.52
N ASP A 209 4.56 -10.21 11.58
CA ASP A 209 4.70 -11.65 11.60
C ASP A 209 4.17 -12.23 12.93
N PHE A 210 4.20 -11.46 14.02
CA PHE A 210 3.63 -11.82 15.31
C PHE A 210 2.10 -11.70 15.38
N TYR A 211 1.48 -10.78 14.65
CA TYR A 211 0.02 -10.70 14.59
C TYR A 211 -0.57 -11.39 13.36
N ARG A 212 0.26 -11.94 12.46
CA ARG A 212 -0.26 -12.65 11.29
C ARG A 212 -1.02 -13.90 11.73
N LEU A 213 -2.20 -14.07 11.13
CA LEU A 213 -3.17 -15.13 11.45
C LEU A 213 -3.80 -15.03 12.85
N SER A 214 -3.63 -13.94 13.60
CA SER A 214 -4.35 -13.76 14.88
C SER A 214 -5.79 -13.30 14.68
N ASP A 215 -6.61 -13.38 15.73
CA ASP A 215 -8.02 -12.95 15.70
C ASP A 215 -8.14 -11.42 15.54
N CYS A 216 -8.65 -10.94 14.41
CA CYS A 216 -8.83 -9.50 14.21
C CYS A 216 -9.94 -8.90 15.09
N GLY A 217 -10.83 -9.72 15.63
CA GLY A 217 -11.86 -9.28 16.59
C GLY A 217 -11.27 -8.93 17.95
N ALA A 218 -10.21 -9.65 18.37
CA ALA A 218 -9.50 -9.39 19.62
C ALA A 218 -8.51 -8.21 19.51
N PHE A 219 -8.09 -7.85 18.29
CA PHE A 219 -7.08 -6.82 18.05
C PHE A 219 -7.60 -5.79 17.03
N SER A 220 -7.91 -4.56 17.47
CA SER A 220 -8.60 -3.51 16.70
C SER A 220 -7.81 -2.92 15.51
N PHE A 221 -7.48 -3.75 14.50
CA PHE A 221 -6.71 -3.34 13.32
C PHE A 221 -7.55 -2.66 12.22
N GLY A 222 -8.88 -2.68 12.30
CA GLY A 222 -9.77 -1.85 11.47
C GLY A 222 -10.90 -2.60 10.75
N ARG A 223 -12.13 -2.21 11.08
CA ARG A 223 -13.43 -2.35 10.38
C ARG A 223 -14.04 -3.74 10.15
N ASP A 224 -13.28 -4.83 10.00
CA ASP A 224 -13.87 -6.17 9.91
C ASP A 224 -13.46 -7.03 11.12
N PHE A 225 -14.40 -7.28 12.02
CA PHE A 225 -14.20 -8.03 13.28
C PHE A 225 -14.35 -9.55 13.11
N LYS A 226 -14.23 -10.09 11.89
CA LYS A 226 -14.48 -11.50 11.61
C LYS A 226 -13.33 -12.13 10.84
N GLY A 227 -12.63 -13.06 11.49
CA GLY A 227 -11.65 -13.95 10.87
C GLY A 227 -10.18 -13.64 11.20
N PRO A 228 -9.23 -14.35 10.57
CA PRO A 228 -7.82 -14.11 10.76
C PRO A 228 -7.37 -12.77 10.14
N GLN A 229 -6.54 -12.03 10.87
CA GLN A 229 -5.89 -10.83 10.37
C GLN A 229 -4.80 -11.21 9.36
N PHE A 230 -4.91 -10.70 8.13
CA PHE A 230 -3.86 -10.79 7.14
C PHE A 230 -3.17 -9.44 6.99
N PHE A 231 -1.87 -9.45 6.73
CA PHE A 231 -1.04 -8.26 6.82
C PHE A 231 -1.52 -7.09 5.94
N HIS A 232 -2.07 -7.36 4.75
CA HIS A 232 -2.64 -6.32 3.87
C HIS A 232 -3.82 -5.54 4.48
N ASP A 233 -4.36 -5.99 5.62
CA ASP A 233 -5.52 -5.39 6.28
C ASP A 233 -5.15 -4.50 7.47
N ILE A 234 -3.88 -4.47 7.93
CA ILE A 234 -3.45 -3.48 8.93
C ILE A 234 -3.33 -2.12 8.24
N ARG A 235 -4.45 -1.39 8.21
CA ARG A 235 -4.53 -0.05 7.60
C ARG A 235 -4.05 1.06 8.53
N ARG A 236 -4.01 0.77 9.82
CA ARG A 236 -3.60 1.70 10.88
C ARG A 236 -2.08 1.88 10.89
N ASN A 237 -1.65 3.02 11.41
CA ASN A 237 -0.23 3.29 11.53
C ASN A 237 0.40 2.44 12.64
N VAL A 238 1.67 2.11 12.50
CA VAL A 238 2.47 1.41 13.52
C VAL A 238 3.71 2.25 13.78
N ALA A 239 4.03 2.42 15.06
CA ALA A 239 5.23 3.10 15.50
C ALA A 239 5.97 2.26 16.54
N ILE A 240 7.27 2.46 16.63
CA ILE A 240 8.18 1.76 17.54
C ILE A 240 9.08 2.82 18.15
N LEU A 241 9.16 2.87 19.47
CA LEU A 241 9.97 3.84 20.19
C LEU A 241 10.98 3.09 21.06
N THR A 242 12.24 3.51 20.98
CA THR A 242 13.27 3.09 21.93
C THR A 242 13.92 4.33 22.55
N ALA A 243 14.10 4.31 23.87
CA ALA A 243 14.82 5.32 24.62
C ALA A 243 15.96 4.66 25.39
N THR A 244 17.17 5.22 25.29
CA THR A 244 18.34 4.80 26.05
C THR A 244 18.83 5.91 26.96
N ARG A 245 19.37 5.55 28.12
CA ARG A 245 20.07 6.51 28.97
C ARG A 245 21.45 6.79 28.38
N GLY A 246 21.77 8.07 28.23
CA GLY A 246 23.11 8.53 27.90
C GLY A 246 24.00 8.60 29.14
N PRO A 247 25.32 8.79 28.96
CA PRO A 247 26.24 8.92 30.08
C PRO A 247 25.84 10.11 30.96
N MET A 248 25.73 9.87 32.27
CA MET A 248 25.53 10.92 33.25
C MET A 248 26.83 11.73 33.36
N SER A 249 26.86 12.92 32.74
CA SER A 249 27.95 13.91 32.82
C SER A 249 29.26 13.55 32.06
N PRO A 250 29.92 14.53 31.41
CA PRO A 250 31.26 14.36 30.84
C PRO A 250 32.38 14.22 31.90
N THR A 251 32.06 14.31 33.19
CA THR A 251 33.06 14.34 34.28
C THR A 251 33.41 12.96 34.84
N ASP A 252 32.64 11.92 34.53
CA ASP A 252 32.95 10.54 34.91
C ASP A 252 33.64 9.86 33.72
N GLU A 253 34.84 10.35 33.40
CA GLU A 253 35.75 9.63 32.53
C GLU A 253 36.18 8.33 33.22
N ILE A 254 36.11 7.24 32.47
CA ILE A 254 36.66 5.91 32.76
C ILE A 254 35.76 4.99 33.60
N VAL A 255 34.68 4.47 32.99
CA VAL A 255 34.31 3.05 33.18
C VAL A 255 33.77 2.47 31.86
N SER A 256 34.60 1.63 31.24
CA SER A 256 34.33 0.53 30.30
C SER A 256 32.95 0.45 29.62
N SER A 257 32.94 0.59 28.29
CA SER A 257 32.10 -0.16 27.32
C SER A 257 30.72 -0.67 27.79
N SER A 258 29.97 0.14 28.52
CA SER A 258 28.69 -0.24 29.10
C SER A 258 27.63 -0.03 28.03
N GLN A 259 26.93 -1.13 27.72
CA GLN A 259 25.77 -1.10 26.84
C GLN A 259 24.85 0.05 27.26
N GLU A 260 24.43 0.86 26.29
CA GLU A 260 23.38 1.85 26.51
C GLU A 260 22.19 1.17 27.20
N GLU A 261 21.89 1.56 28.44
CA GLU A 261 20.78 0.99 29.20
C GLU A 261 19.48 1.39 28.48
N ILE A 262 18.78 0.39 27.94
CA ILE A 262 17.47 0.59 27.31
C ILE A 262 16.47 0.88 28.42
N LEU A 263 16.03 2.14 28.49
CA LEU A 263 15.02 2.60 29.44
C LEU A 263 13.61 2.20 28.99
N PHE A 264 13.37 2.24 27.67
CA PHE A 264 12.05 2.01 27.10
C PHE A 264 12.22 1.44 25.69
N SER A 265 11.48 0.38 25.34
CA SER A 265 11.49 -0.20 24.00
C SER A 265 10.18 -0.90 23.71
N GLU A 266 9.27 -0.15 23.11
CA GLU A 266 7.87 -0.53 22.95
C GLU A 266 7.35 -0.13 21.55
N TYR A 267 6.27 -0.78 21.12
CA TYR A 267 5.58 -0.44 19.88
C TYR A 267 4.11 -0.18 20.15
N ALA A 268 3.47 0.58 19.26
CA ALA A 268 2.05 0.85 19.31
C ALA A 268 1.46 0.81 17.91
N VAL A 269 0.18 0.45 17.85
CA VAL A 269 -0.65 0.56 16.66
C VAL A 269 -1.67 1.65 16.90
N SER A 270 -1.93 2.54 15.94
CA SER A 270 -2.93 3.60 16.12
C SER A 270 -4.31 3.00 16.42
N GLY A 271 -5.14 3.70 17.18
CA GLY A 271 -6.50 3.28 17.54
C GLY A 271 -6.68 2.92 19.01
N ILE A 272 -7.96 2.95 19.41
CA ILE A 272 -8.45 2.50 20.72
C ILE A 272 -8.35 0.98 20.77
N ASP A 273 -7.81 0.45 21.87
CA ASP A 273 -7.59 -0.99 22.12
C ASP A 273 -6.82 -1.69 20.99
N ALA A 274 -6.01 -0.93 20.27
CA ALA A 274 -5.12 -1.49 19.26
C ALA A 274 -3.92 -2.17 19.94
N PRO A 275 -3.37 -3.24 19.36
CA PRO A 275 -2.26 -3.95 19.97
C PRO A 275 -0.99 -3.12 20.15
N GLY A 276 -0.11 -3.64 21.00
CA GLY A 276 1.05 -2.93 21.50
C GLY A 276 0.68 -2.09 22.72
N MET A 277 1.42 -1.01 22.92
CA MET A 277 1.22 -0.10 24.04
C MET A 277 -0.09 0.68 23.91
N ASN A 278 -0.83 0.70 25.02
CA ASN A 278 -1.92 1.64 25.26
C ASN A 278 -1.61 2.40 26.54
N PRO A 279 -1.77 3.74 26.55
CA PRO A 279 -1.40 4.56 27.68
C PRO A 279 -2.26 4.24 28.90
N SER A 280 -1.64 4.27 30.08
CA SER A 280 -2.31 3.95 31.34
C SER A 280 -3.27 5.05 31.82
N SER A 281 -3.07 6.29 31.36
CA SER A 281 -3.91 7.46 31.67
C SER A 281 -4.30 8.22 30.41
N ILE A 282 -5.55 8.69 30.36
CA ILE A 282 -6.07 9.58 29.29
C ILE A 282 -5.48 10.99 29.45
N LEU A 283 -5.16 11.40 30.69
CA LEU A 283 -4.47 12.65 30.98
C LEU A 283 -2.97 12.39 30.94
N GLY A 284 -2.32 12.89 29.89
CA GLY A 284 -0.88 12.75 29.66
C GLY A 284 -0.15 14.10 29.65
N PRO A 285 1.19 14.05 29.54
CA PRO A 285 2.03 15.26 29.52
C PRO A 285 1.87 16.13 28.27
N PHE A 286 1.17 15.63 27.26
CA PHE A 286 1.06 16.27 25.96
C PHE A 286 -0.40 16.53 25.57
N THR A 287 -0.62 17.62 24.84
CA THR A 287 -1.94 17.94 24.28
C THR A 287 -2.02 17.44 22.84
N ALA A 288 -2.93 16.50 22.59
CA ALA A 288 -3.31 16.08 21.24
C ALA A 288 -4.18 17.16 20.56
N ILE A 289 -4.09 17.25 19.23
CA ILE A 289 -4.95 18.13 18.42
C ILE A 289 -6.12 17.30 17.89
N GLU A 290 -7.33 17.85 17.90
CA GLU A 290 -8.48 17.29 17.17
C GLU A 290 -8.25 17.36 15.66
N CYS A 291 -8.65 16.31 14.94
CA CYS A 291 -8.60 16.28 13.49
C CYS A 291 -9.98 15.90 12.94
N VAL A 292 -10.42 16.64 11.92
CA VAL A 292 -11.61 16.31 11.13
C VAL A 292 -11.16 15.40 9.99
N ASP A 293 -11.80 14.24 9.81
CA ASP A 293 -11.55 13.41 8.63
C ASP A 293 -12.21 13.98 7.36
N GLY A 294 -11.99 13.32 6.23
CA GLY A 294 -12.61 13.70 4.95
C GLY A 294 -14.14 13.50 4.91
N LEU A 295 -14.75 12.99 5.98
CA LEU A 295 -16.19 12.78 6.15
C LEU A 295 -16.82 13.75 7.18
N GLY A 296 -16.02 14.62 7.80
CA GLY A 296 -16.49 15.59 8.79
C GLY A 296 -16.45 15.08 10.25
N GLU A 297 -15.95 13.86 10.50
CA GLU A 297 -15.87 13.29 11.84
C GLU A 297 -14.63 13.81 12.57
N CYS A 298 -14.82 14.34 13.78
CA CYS A 298 -13.73 14.76 14.66
C CYS A 298 -13.23 13.58 15.48
N TYR A 299 -11.92 13.36 15.48
CA TYR A 299 -11.29 12.37 16.35
C TYR A 299 -10.06 12.96 17.03
N MET A 300 -9.90 12.60 18.30
CA MET A 300 -8.69 12.90 19.06
C MET A 300 -7.53 12.08 18.52
N ARG A 301 -6.38 12.75 18.36
CA ARG A 301 -5.13 12.12 17.86
C ARG A 301 -4.29 11.51 18.98
N ASP A 302 -4.81 11.44 20.20
CA ASP A 302 -4.22 10.78 21.36
C ASP A 302 -4.14 9.25 21.20
N HIS A 303 -4.94 8.69 20.31
CA HIS A 303 -4.87 7.28 19.91
C HIS A 303 -3.87 6.99 18.79
N ASP A 304 -3.13 7.99 18.29
CA ASP A 304 -2.04 7.73 17.33
C ASP A 304 -0.91 6.93 18.01
N ALA A 305 -0.32 5.99 17.27
CA ALA A 305 0.75 5.14 17.79
C ALA A 305 1.91 5.96 18.38
N GLU A 306 2.33 7.01 17.68
CA GLU A 306 3.41 7.89 18.11
C GLU A 306 3.07 8.66 19.39
N PHE A 307 1.82 9.13 19.49
CA PHE A 307 1.36 9.85 20.67
C PHE A 307 1.34 8.95 21.91
N LYS A 308 0.82 7.72 21.77
CA LYS A 308 0.76 6.72 22.85
C LYS A 308 2.15 6.42 23.40
N LEU A 309 3.11 6.13 22.52
CA LEU A 309 4.48 5.79 22.90
C LEU A 309 5.19 6.92 23.63
N VAL A 310 5.10 8.14 23.09
CA VAL A 310 5.80 9.31 23.65
C VAL A 310 5.19 9.72 24.98
N SER A 311 3.86 9.70 25.10
CA SER A 311 3.16 10.01 26.35
C SER A 311 3.51 9.02 27.46
N GLU A 312 3.51 7.71 27.16
CA GLU A 312 3.80 6.70 28.16
C GLU A 312 5.26 6.75 28.62
N LEU A 313 6.23 6.86 27.70
CA LEU A 313 7.65 7.05 28.04
C LEU A 313 7.82 8.21 29.04
N CYS A 314 7.22 9.36 28.72
CA CYS A 314 7.35 10.56 29.53
C CYS A 314 6.72 10.39 30.91
N ALA A 315 5.49 9.86 30.97
CA ALA A 315 4.74 9.72 32.21
C ALA A 315 5.33 8.67 33.16
N THR A 316 5.75 7.52 32.62
CA THR A 316 6.18 6.36 33.40
C THR A 316 7.66 6.37 33.72
N GLU A 317 8.51 6.60 32.72
CA GLU A 317 9.96 6.44 32.87
C GLU A 317 10.69 7.76 33.18
N LEU A 318 10.13 8.90 32.73
CA LEU A 318 10.81 10.19 32.81
C LEU A 318 10.17 11.19 33.77
N SER A 319 9.10 10.79 34.47
CA SER A 319 8.37 11.62 35.44
C SER A 319 7.85 12.96 34.91
N VAL A 320 7.58 13.04 33.61
CA VAL A 320 6.90 14.16 32.95
C VAL A 320 5.43 13.77 32.83
N ARG A 321 4.57 14.27 33.73
CA ARG A 321 3.21 13.74 33.92
C ARG A 321 2.11 14.70 33.47
N ALA A 322 2.39 15.99 33.42
CA ALA A 322 1.45 17.03 33.04
C ALA A 322 2.04 18.00 32.00
N PRO A 323 1.19 18.72 31.24
CA PRO A 323 1.64 19.77 30.34
C PRO A 323 2.45 20.84 31.08
N GLY A 324 3.67 21.09 30.60
CA GLY A 324 4.61 22.04 31.21
C GLY A 324 5.64 21.40 32.14
N ASP A 325 5.48 20.12 32.51
CA ASP A 325 6.53 19.39 33.21
C ASP A 325 7.78 19.26 32.34
N THR A 326 8.96 19.34 32.98
CA THR A 326 10.24 19.18 32.30
C THR A 326 11.16 18.25 33.11
N ASN A 327 11.92 17.41 32.41
CA ASN A 327 13.00 16.63 32.99
C ASN A 327 14.34 17.11 32.42
N ASN A 328 14.97 18.03 33.15
CA ASN A 328 16.26 18.62 32.81
C ASN A 328 17.47 17.70 33.10
N LEU A 329 17.21 16.51 33.67
CA LEU A 329 18.24 15.55 34.06
C LEU A 329 18.39 14.46 33.00
N TYR A 330 17.34 14.12 32.27
CA TYR A 330 17.41 13.11 31.22
C TYR A 330 18.32 13.56 30.07
N CYS A 331 19.43 12.86 29.90
CA CYS A 331 20.36 12.99 28.80
C CYS A 331 20.47 11.60 28.16
N GLY A 332 19.85 11.40 27.00
CA GLY A 332 19.74 10.08 26.38
C GLY A 332 19.21 10.17 24.96
N GLN A 333 19.26 9.05 24.23
CA GLN A 333 18.77 8.95 22.87
C GLN A 333 17.33 8.45 22.87
N ILE A 334 16.44 9.14 22.17
CA ILE A 334 15.09 8.67 21.86
C ILE A 334 15.05 8.45 20.35
N THR A 335 14.73 7.23 19.92
CA THR A 335 14.53 6.89 18.50
C THR A 335 13.10 6.44 18.30
N LEU A 336 12.34 7.22 17.54
CA LEU A 336 10.98 6.90 17.11
C LEU A 336 11.01 6.48 15.64
N TRP A 337 10.61 5.26 15.36
CA TRP A 337 10.34 4.80 14.00
C TRP A 337 8.83 4.78 13.75
N SER A 338 8.37 5.33 12.62
CA SER A 338 6.96 5.31 12.22
C SER A 338 6.80 4.82 10.78
N LYS A 339 5.77 3.99 10.55
CA LYS A 339 5.47 3.43 9.22
C LYS A 339 5.03 4.50 8.21
N LYS A 340 4.45 5.60 8.69
CA LYS A 340 3.96 6.74 7.90
C LYS A 340 4.61 8.03 8.40
N PRO A 341 4.70 9.07 7.57
CA PRO A 341 5.10 10.39 8.06
C PRO A 341 4.21 10.84 9.22
N LEU A 342 4.80 11.54 10.19
CA LEU A 342 4.06 12.07 11.33
C LEU A 342 2.96 13.01 10.84
N CYS A 343 1.74 12.85 11.37
CA CYS A 343 0.68 13.82 11.15
C CYS A 343 1.03 15.15 11.86
N ALA A 344 0.33 16.24 11.53
CA ALA A 344 0.58 17.54 12.15
C ALA A 344 0.53 17.51 13.70
N SER A 345 -0.42 16.76 14.28
CA SER A 345 -0.52 16.58 15.74
C SER A 345 0.70 15.86 16.33
N CYS A 346 1.04 14.70 15.79
CA CYS A 346 2.20 13.92 16.24
C CYS A 346 3.52 14.67 16.02
N SER A 347 3.66 15.40 14.91
CA SER A 347 4.81 16.26 14.64
C SER A 347 4.96 17.33 15.72
N LYS A 348 3.87 18.01 16.10
CA LYS A 348 3.89 19.01 17.18
C LYS A 348 4.25 18.40 18.54
N VAL A 349 3.77 17.19 18.83
CA VAL A 349 4.13 16.51 20.08
C VAL A 349 5.61 16.15 20.08
N VAL A 350 6.10 15.44 19.06
CA VAL A 350 7.46 14.90 19.00
C VAL A 350 8.52 15.98 18.81
N GLN A 351 8.28 16.95 17.93
CA GLN A 351 9.29 17.94 17.53
C GLN A 351 9.23 19.24 18.36
N HIS A 352 8.18 19.44 19.16
CA HIS A 352 8.03 20.66 19.95
C HIS A 352 7.76 20.36 21.43
N GLN A 353 6.65 19.70 21.76
CA GLN A 353 6.30 19.47 23.18
C GLN A 353 7.32 18.57 23.89
N LEU A 354 7.77 17.49 23.23
CA LEU A 354 8.78 16.58 23.77
C LEU A 354 10.16 17.23 23.91
N VAL A 355 10.54 18.09 22.96
CA VAL A 355 11.81 18.85 23.02
C VAL A 355 11.82 19.80 24.20
N ILE A 356 10.68 20.46 24.49
CA ILE A 356 10.54 21.33 25.67
C ILE A 356 10.58 20.51 26.95
N ALA A 357 9.89 19.37 26.98
CA ALA A 357 9.85 18.50 28.16
C ALA A 357 11.21 17.87 28.48
N LEU A 358 12.01 17.54 27.46
CA LEU A 358 13.29 16.84 27.58
C LEU A 358 14.41 17.61 26.85
N PRO A 359 14.83 18.78 27.34
CA PRO A 359 15.69 19.70 26.58
C PRO A 359 17.10 19.18 26.32
N LYS A 360 17.53 18.12 27.01
CA LYS A 360 18.84 17.46 26.83
C LYS A 360 18.75 16.11 26.13
N ALA A 361 17.56 15.67 25.71
CA ALA A 361 17.41 14.44 24.95
C ALA A 361 17.87 14.64 23.50
N ASN A 362 18.53 13.62 22.94
CA ASN A 362 18.71 13.52 21.50
C ASN A 362 17.52 12.77 20.91
N ILE A 363 16.69 13.44 20.10
CA ILE A 363 15.47 12.85 19.53
C ILE A 363 15.71 12.60 18.04
N LYS A 364 15.56 11.34 17.62
CA LYS A 364 15.68 10.88 16.24
C LYS A 364 14.34 10.32 15.78
N VAL A 365 13.81 10.86 14.68
CA VAL A 365 12.61 10.33 14.03
C VAL A 365 13.03 9.66 12.74
N LEU A 366 12.64 8.40 12.59
CA LEU A 366 12.78 7.60 11.39
C LEU A 366 11.40 7.37 10.81
N VAL A 367 11.23 7.67 9.53
CA VAL A 367 10.03 7.29 8.79
C VAL A 367 10.41 6.16 7.85
N ASP A 368 9.50 5.21 7.63
CA ASP A 368 9.71 4.17 6.64
C ASP A 368 9.84 4.82 5.24
N ASP A 369 11.08 5.10 4.83
CA ASP A 369 11.40 5.58 3.49
C ASP A 369 11.09 4.45 2.50
N LEU A 370 9.99 4.59 1.75
CA LEU A 370 9.70 3.74 0.59
C LEU A 370 10.61 4.06 -0.62
N GLU A 371 11.74 4.74 -0.42
CA GLU A 371 12.65 5.14 -1.48
C GLU A 371 13.89 4.26 -1.56
N SER A 372 13.69 3.04 -2.03
CA SER A 372 14.40 2.48 -3.20
C SER A 372 13.88 1.06 -3.38
N GLY A 373 13.16 0.84 -4.49
CA GLY A 373 12.90 -0.53 -4.95
C GLY A 373 14.22 -1.31 -5.00
N PRO A 374 14.21 -2.65 -4.92
CA PRO A 374 15.43 -3.43 -4.96
C PRO A 374 16.22 -3.00 -6.19
N SER A 375 17.38 -2.40 -5.97
CA SER A 375 18.46 -2.47 -6.94
C SER A 375 18.64 -3.96 -7.18
N LEU A 376 18.27 -4.40 -8.39
CA LEU A 376 18.67 -5.67 -8.94
C LEU A 376 20.20 -5.64 -8.98
N ASN A 377 20.84 -5.96 -7.86
CA ASN A 377 22.23 -6.35 -7.86
C ASN A 377 22.26 -7.68 -8.61
N ASN A 378 22.71 -7.58 -9.86
CA ASN A 378 23.29 -8.66 -10.62
C ASN A 378 24.33 -9.36 -9.75
N HIS A 379 23.95 -10.47 -9.12
CA HIS A 379 24.89 -11.54 -8.87
C HIS A 379 24.66 -12.61 -9.93
N ASN A 380 25.47 -12.51 -10.98
CA ASN A 380 25.92 -13.68 -11.72
C ASN A 380 26.68 -14.57 -10.73
N GLU A 381 26.15 -15.74 -10.44
CA GLU A 381 26.90 -17.00 -10.39
C GLU A 381 26.10 -18.08 -11.12
#